data_AF-A0A381XND8-F1
#
_entry.id   AF-A0A381XND8-F1
#
_cell.length_a   1.000
_cell.length_b   1.000
_cell.length_c   1.000
_cell.angle_alpha   90.00
_cell.angle_beta   90.00
_cell.angle_gamma   90.00
#
_symmetry.space_group_name_H-M   'P 1'
#
loop_
_entity.id
_entity.type
_entity.pdbx_description
1 polymer ?
#
loop_
_entity_poly.entity_id
_entity_poly.type
_entity_poly.pdbx_seq_one_letter_code
_entity_poly.pdbx_strand_id
1 'polypeptide(L)'
;MNRSGMTQRGRSRTHLAEPSHRGRLWKVLALLGLLGTWATVFIAGDGGWLDLRRERQRLAGLESEVARLEAQNDSLSLVLERMEHDPGFLEKQAREKLDMIFPGEFQYRIKRPAEDTE
;
A
#
# COMPACT_ATOMS: atom_id res chain seq x y z
N MET A 1 -68.53 -80.90 8.84
CA MET A 1 -68.44 -79.82 9.86
C MET A 1 -66.96 -79.70 10.26
N ASN A 2 -66.28 -78.57 10.45
CA ASN A 2 -66.64 -77.15 10.42
C ASN A 2 -65.32 -76.33 10.31
N ARG A 3 -65.32 -75.33 9.42
CA ARG A 3 -64.66 -73.99 9.47
C ARG A 3 -63.17 -73.83 9.77
N SER A 4 -62.46 -73.40 8.71
CA SER A 4 -61.85 -72.08 8.55
C SER A 4 -61.12 -71.43 9.73
N GLY A 5 -59.82 -71.21 9.53
CA GLY A 5 -58.99 -70.28 10.29
C GLY A 5 -57.87 -69.74 9.41
N MET A 6 -58.20 -68.89 8.43
CA MET A 6 -57.27 -68.11 7.64
C MET A 6 -57.07 -66.75 8.32
N THR A 7 -55.88 -66.45 8.85
CA THR A 7 -55.47 -65.07 9.16
C THR A 7 -53.96 -64.88 9.00
N GLN A 8 -53.59 -64.46 7.79
CA GLN A 8 -52.77 -63.28 7.50
C GLN A 8 -52.13 -62.56 8.70
N ARG A 9 -50.79 -62.39 8.69
CA ARG A 9 -50.06 -61.09 8.69
C ARG A 9 -48.65 -61.24 9.26
N GLY A 10 -47.67 -60.81 8.47
CA GLY A 10 -46.29 -60.61 8.93
C GLY A 10 -45.44 -59.85 7.91
N ARG A 11 -46.01 -58.84 7.23
CA ARG A 11 -45.27 -57.92 6.37
C ARG A 11 -44.85 -56.71 7.19
N SER A 12 -43.61 -56.74 7.69
CA SER A 12 -42.92 -55.55 8.23
C SER A 12 -41.43 -55.72 7.97
N ARG A 13 -40.98 -55.34 6.76
CA ARG A 13 -40.18 -54.13 6.56
C ARG A 13 -38.81 -54.24 7.23
N THR A 14 -37.83 -54.75 6.48
CA THR A 14 -36.43 -54.37 6.63
C THR A 14 -36.36 -52.85 6.62
N HIS A 15 -36.22 -52.24 7.79
CA HIS A 15 -35.92 -50.84 7.91
C HIS A 15 -34.47 -50.68 7.45
N LEU A 16 -34.29 -50.47 6.15
CA LEU A 16 -33.02 -50.03 5.58
C LEU A 16 -32.70 -48.72 6.30
N ALA A 17 -31.70 -48.75 7.16
CA ALA A 17 -31.18 -47.59 7.84
C ALA A 17 -30.72 -46.60 6.76
N GLU A 18 -31.54 -45.59 6.47
CA GLU A 18 -31.07 -44.45 5.71
C GLU A 18 -30.00 -43.75 6.57
N PRO A 19 -28.75 -43.66 6.09
CA PRO A 19 -27.78 -42.82 6.75
C PRO A 19 -28.29 -41.38 6.64
N SER A 20 -28.51 -40.73 7.76
CA SER A 20 -28.95 -39.34 7.83
C SER A 20 -27.85 -38.41 7.29
N HIS A 21 -27.83 -38.25 5.97
CA HIS A 21 -26.91 -37.38 5.22
C HIS A 21 -26.88 -35.95 5.76
N ARG A 22 -27.94 -35.51 6.47
CA ARG A 22 -28.04 -34.22 7.15
C ARG A 22 -26.89 -33.96 8.13
N GLY A 23 -26.48 -34.98 8.90
CA GLY A 23 -25.36 -34.85 9.85
C GLY A 23 -24.00 -34.83 9.16
N ARG A 24 -23.86 -35.51 8.02
CA ARG A 24 -22.62 -35.50 7.23
C ARG A 24 -22.44 -34.17 6.49
N LEU A 25 -23.53 -33.62 5.95
CA LEU A 25 -23.54 -32.30 5.32
C LEU A 25 -23.22 -31.19 6.33
N TRP A 26 -23.77 -31.24 7.54
CA TRP A 26 -23.40 -30.30 8.61
C TRP A 26 -21.94 -30.41 9.04
N LYS A 27 -21.39 -31.63 9.11
CA LYS A 27 -19.96 -31.82 9.38
C LYS A 27 -19.10 -31.25 8.26
N VAL A 28 -19.47 -31.45 6.99
CA VAL A 28 -18.75 -30.88 5.84
C VAL A 28 -18.85 -29.36 5.85
N LEU A 29 -20.02 -28.78 6.12
CA LEU A 29 -20.20 -27.33 6.25
C LEU A 29 -19.39 -26.76 7.42
N ALA A 30 -19.34 -27.43 8.56
CA ALA A 30 -18.52 -27.03 9.70
C ALA A 30 -17.02 -27.08 9.36
N LEU A 31 -16.58 -28.12 8.65
CA LEU A 31 -15.19 -28.27 8.20
C LEU A 31 -14.81 -27.20 7.16
N LEU A 32 -15.71 -26.93 6.21
CA LEU A 32 -15.53 -25.89 5.19
C LEU A 32 -15.53 -24.49 5.81
N GLY A 33 -16.41 -24.26 6.78
CA GLY A 33 -16.44 -23.03 7.57
C GLY A 33 -15.12 -22.85 8.32
N LEU A 34 -14.67 -23.87 9.06
CA LEU A 34 -13.43 -23.83 9.82
C LEU A 34 -12.20 -23.60 8.92
N LEU A 35 -12.14 -24.26 7.76
CA LEU A 35 -11.07 -24.08 6.77
C LEU A 35 -11.11 -22.66 6.18
N GLY A 36 -12.31 -22.13 5.91
CA GLY A 36 -12.50 -20.75 5.46
C GLY A 36 -12.03 -19.74 6.48
N THR A 37 -12.38 -19.91 7.76
CA THR A 37 -11.92 -19.05 8.85
C THR A 37 -10.40 -19.11 8.98
N TRP A 38 -9.81 -20.31 8.88
CA TRP A 38 -8.37 -20.48 8.95
C TRP A 38 -7.63 -19.81 7.77
N ALA A 39 -8.18 -19.92 6.56
CA ALA A 39 -7.67 -19.23 5.39
C ALA A 39 -7.76 -17.70 5.54
N THR A 40 -8.85 -17.18 6.11
CA THR A 40 -8.97 -15.74 6.37
C THR A 40 -7.98 -15.25 7.42
N VAL A 41 -7.69 -16.04 8.46
CA VAL A 41 -6.64 -15.72 9.45
C VAL A 41 -5.25 -15.78 8.81
N PHE A 42 -5.01 -16.67 7.85
CA PHE A 42 -3.72 -16.74 7.16
C PHE A 42 -3.50 -15.58 6.18
N ILE A 43 -4.59 -15.04 5.61
CA ILE A 43 -4.54 -13.92 4.65
C ILE A 43 -4.58 -12.56 5.37
N ALA A 44 -5.31 -12.46 6.49
CA ALA A 44 -5.61 -11.21 7.21
C ALA A 44 -5.08 -11.16 8.65
N GLY A 45 -4.45 -12.22 9.16
CA GLY A 45 -3.76 -12.20 10.44
C GLY A 45 -2.41 -11.51 10.34
N ASP A 46 -1.97 -10.89 11.44
CA ASP A 46 -0.75 -10.08 11.58
C ASP A 46 0.44 -10.64 10.76
N GLY A 47 0.71 -10.04 9.59
CA GLY A 47 1.80 -10.48 8.70
C GLY A 47 1.37 -11.23 7.43
N GLY A 48 0.09 -11.25 7.09
CA GLY A 48 -0.42 -11.86 5.85
C GLY A 48 0.22 -11.27 4.57
N TRP A 49 0.05 -11.98 3.44
CA TRP A 49 0.66 -11.62 2.15
C TRP A 49 0.37 -10.19 1.68
N LEU A 50 -0.78 -9.63 2.08
CA LEU A 50 -1.16 -8.24 1.84
C LEU A 50 -0.27 -7.25 2.60
N ASP A 51 0.05 -7.53 3.86
CA ASP A 51 0.94 -6.69 4.66
C ASP A 51 2.37 -6.78 4.16
N LEU A 52 2.84 -7.96 3.78
CA LEU A 52 4.15 -8.12 3.16
C LEU A 52 4.26 -7.33 1.84
N ARG A 53 3.17 -7.25 1.05
CA ARG A 53 3.13 -6.41 -0.15
C ARG A 53 3.14 -4.92 0.17
N ARG A 54 2.37 -4.49 1.16
CA ARG A 54 2.33 -3.09 1.61
C ARG A 54 3.68 -2.65 2.16
N GLU A 55 4.34 -3.51 2.94
CA GLU A 55 5.63 -3.21 3.53
C GLU A 55 6.73 -3.15 2.45
N ARG A 56 6.70 -4.05 1.47
CA ARG A 56 7.59 -3.96 0.29
C ARG A 56 7.38 -2.66 -0.51
N GLN A 57 6.13 -2.22 -0.67
CA GLN A 57 5.85 -0.95 -1.36
C GLN A 57 6.34 0.25 -0.54
N ARG A 58 6.21 0.23 0.78
CA ARG A 58 6.76 1.27 1.67
C ARG A 58 8.27 1.31 1.58
N LEU A 59 8.95 0.16 1.67
CA LEU A 59 10.40 0.06 1.53
C LEU A 59 10.87 0.60 0.18
N ALA A 60 10.24 0.21 -0.92
CA ALA A 60 10.58 0.73 -2.25
C ALA A 60 10.39 2.26 -2.35
N GLY A 61 9.34 2.81 -1.73
CA GLY A 61 9.12 4.25 -1.65
C GLY A 61 10.21 4.96 -0.84
N LEU A 62 10.54 4.42 0.34
CA LEU A 62 11.60 4.95 1.21
C LEU A 62 12.98 4.89 0.55
N GLU A 63 13.32 3.78 -0.11
CA GLU A 63 14.58 3.64 -0.87
C GLU A 63 14.68 4.68 -1.99
N SER A 64 13.58 4.91 -2.73
CA SER A 64 13.56 5.93 -3.78
C SER A 64 13.76 7.34 -3.23
N GLU A 65 13.23 7.61 -2.04
CA GLU A 65 13.36 8.91 -1.38
C GLU A 65 14.78 9.12 -0.84
N VAL A 66 15.39 8.07 -0.28
CA VAL A 66 16.79 8.09 0.15
C VAL A 66 17.70 8.37 -1.05
N ALA A 67 17.53 7.65 -2.17
CA ALA A 67 18.32 7.88 -3.37
C ALA A 67 18.16 9.31 -3.92
N ARG A 68 16.94 9.87 -3.85
CA ARG A 68 16.65 11.25 -4.25
C ARG A 68 17.34 12.27 -3.34
N LEU A 69 17.39 12.00 -2.03
CA LEU A 69 18.04 12.87 -1.04
C LEU A 69 19.56 12.80 -1.14
N GLU A 70 20.12 11.61 -1.36
CA GLU A 70 21.55 11.41 -1.61
C GLU A 70 22.01 12.18 -2.85
N ALA A 71 21.30 12.04 -3.97
CA ALA A 71 21.63 12.79 -5.19
C ALA A 71 21.58 14.32 -5.00
N GLN A 72 20.62 14.81 -4.21
CA GLN A 72 20.56 16.24 -3.85
C GLN A 72 21.75 16.64 -2.97
N ASN A 73 22.08 15.84 -1.98
CA ASN A 73 23.20 16.09 -1.08
C ASN A 73 24.53 16.13 -1.85
N ASP A 74 24.77 15.16 -2.74
CA ASP A 74 25.95 15.12 -3.59
C ASP A 74 26.04 16.36 -4.49
N SER A 75 24.92 16.77 -5.09
CA SER A 75 24.88 17.97 -5.92
C SER A 75 25.19 19.24 -5.13
N LEU A 76 24.67 19.36 -3.91
CA LEU A 76 24.89 20.51 -3.04
C LEU A 76 26.31 20.54 -2.50
N SER A 77 26.85 19.37 -2.11
CA SER A 77 28.22 19.22 -1.66
C SER A 77 29.21 19.66 -2.74
N LEU A 78 28.95 19.29 -3.99
CA LEU A 78 29.77 19.70 -5.12
C LEU A 78 29.66 21.20 -5.43
N VAL A 79 28.49 21.81 -5.21
CA VAL A 79 28.34 23.27 -5.28
C VAL A 79 29.13 23.95 -4.16
N LEU A 80 29.07 23.40 -2.94
CA LEU A 80 29.80 23.92 -1.78
C LEU A 80 31.32 23.88 -2.02
N GLU A 81 31.82 22.74 -2.51
CA GLU A 81 33.23 22.55 -2.87
C GLU A 81 33.69 23.58 -3.91
N ARG A 82 32.87 23.84 -4.95
CA ARG A 82 33.15 24.89 -5.92
C ARG A 82 33.13 26.29 -5.30
N MET A 83 32.21 26.56 -4.38
CA MET A 83 32.16 27.85 -3.69
C MET A 83 33.38 28.08 -2.79
N GLU A 84 33.89 27.02 -2.16
CA GLU A 84 35.03 27.09 -1.25
C GLU A 84 36.36 27.24 -2.01
N HIS A 85 36.48 26.59 -3.17
CA HIS A 85 37.74 26.58 -3.93
C HIS A 85 37.79 27.55 -5.12
N ASP A 86 36.66 28.10 -5.57
CA ASP A 86 36.60 29.10 -6.65
C ASP A 86 35.96 30.42 -6.18
N PRO A 87 36.77 31.42 -5.78
CA PRO A 87 36.26 32.72 -5.36
C PRO A 87 35.52 33.49 -6.48
N GLY A 88 35.81 33.22 -7.76
CA GLY A 88 35.11 33.82 -8.88
C GLY A 88 33.69 33.27 -9.07
N PHE A 89 33.51 31.97 -8.83
CA PHE A 89 32.19 31.34 -8.80
C PHE A 89 31.32 31.92 -7.67
N LEU A 90 31.89 32.10 -6.48
CA LEU A 90 31.21 32.68 -5.33
C LEU A 90 30.79 34.14 -5.58
N GLU A 91 31.68 34.96 -6.14
CA GLU A 91 31.38 36.36 -6.48
C GLU A 91 30.24 36.44 -7.50
N LYS A 92 30.26 35.61 -8.55
CA LYS A 92 29.19 35.56 -9.55
C LYS A 92 27.83 35.18 -8.93
N GLN A 93 27.81 34.16 -8.07
CA GLN A 93 26.58 33.72 -7.39
C GLN A 93 26.02 34.79 -6.46
N ALA A 94 26.90 35.50 -5.73
CA ALA A 94 26.52 36.63 -4.90
C ALA A 94 25.97 37.79 -5.74
N ARG A 95 26.60 38.10 -6.88
CA ARG A 95 26.19 39.17 -7.79
C ARG A 95 24.78 38.96 -8.35
N GLU A 96 24.47 37.72 -8.76
CA GLU A 96 23.14 37.34 -9.25
C GLU A 96 22.07 37.35 -8.15
N LYS A 97 22.39 36.92 -6.92
CA LYS A 97 21.41 36.85 -5.82
C LYS A 97 21.18 38.18 -5.11
N LEU A 98 22.20 39.02 -5.02
CA LEU A 98 22.19 40.25 -4.21
C LEU A 98 22.10 41.53 -5.06
N ASP A 99 21.91 41.40 -6.38
CA ASP A 99 21.88 42.53 -7.32
C ASP A 99 23.09 43.48 -7.15
N MET A 100 24.25 42.91 -6.80
CA MET A 100 25.46 43.69 -6.52
C MET A 100 26.03 44.28 -7.81
N ILE A 101 26.36 45.57 -7.76
CA ILE A 101 26.99 46.35 -8.84
C ILE A 101 28.47 46.59 -8.51
N PHE A 102 29.34 46.68 -9.53
CA PHE A 102 30.75 47.00 -9.30
C PHE A 102 30.89 48.39 -8.64
N PRO A 103 31.93 48.65 -7.81
CA PRO A 103 32.27 50.02 -7.43
C PRO A 103 32.47 50.89 -8.69
N GLY A 104 31.50 51.77 -8.96
CA GLY A 104 31.47 52.65 -10.14
C GLY A 104 30.32 52.40 -11.13
N GLU A 105 29.50 51.36 -10.95
CA GLU A 105 28.32 51.10 -11.78
C GLU A 105 27.02 51.68 -11.18
N PHE A 106 26.04 51.99 -12.03
CA PHE A 106 24.72 52.50 -11.62
C PHE A 106 23.61 51.52 -12.03
N GLN A 107 22.79 51.08 -11.06
CA GLN A 107 21.60 50.27 -11.34
C GLN A 107 20.40 51.18 -11.66
N TYR A 108 19.89 51.11 -12.90
CA TYR A 108 18.67 51.81 -13.29
C TYR A 108 17.45 50.89 -13.12
N ARG A 109 16.52 51.26 -12.25
CA ARG A 109 15.22 50.56 -12.12
C ARG A 109 14.13 51.40 -12.79
N ILE A 110 13.63 50.92 -13.93
CA ILE A 110 12.54 51.58 -14.65
C ILE A 110 11.24 51.30 -13.89
N LYS A 111 10.69 52.33 -13.23
CA LYS A 111 9.33 52.26 -12.67
C LYS A 111 8.34 52.66 -13.75
N ARG A 112 7.30 51.85 -13.95
CA ARG A 112 6.16 52.25 -14.78
C ARG A 112 5.48 53.46 -14.09
N PRO A 113 5.19 54.55 -14.81
CA PRO A 113 4.44 55.66 -14.24
C PRO A 113 3.13 55.10 -13.68
N ALA A 114 2.75 55.55 -12.48
CA ALA A 114 1.46 55.22 -11.92
C ALA A 114 0.40 55.71 -12.92
N GLU A 115 -0.45 54.81 -13.39
CA GLU A 115 -1.65 55.20 -14.10
C GLU A 115 -2.52 55.89 -13.04
N ASP A 116 -2.49 57.22 -13.06
CA ASP A 116 -3.36 58.07 -12.26
C ASP A 116 -4.81 57.72 -12.65
N THR A 117 -5.41 56.82 -11.89
CA THR A 117 -6.80 56.42 -12.04
C THR A 117 -7.61 57.36 -11.16
N GLU A 118 -8.12 58.44 -11.75
CA GLU A 118 -9.21 59.25 -11.20
C GLU A 118 -10.57 58.57 -11.45
#